data_AF-A0A7X5E4V0-F1
#
_entry.id   AF-A0A7X5E4V0-F1
#
_cell.length_a   1.000
_cell.length_b   1.000
_cell.length_c   1.000
_cell.angle_alpha   90.00
_cell.angle_beta   90.00
_cell.angle_gamma   90.00
#
_symmetry.space_group_name_H-M   'P 1'
#
loop_
_entity.id
_entity.type
_entity.pdbx_description
1 polymer ?
#
loop_
_entity_poly.entity_id
_entity_poly.type
_entity_poly.pdbx_seq_one_letter_code
_entity_poly.pdbx_strand_id
1 'polypeptide(L)'
;MTFKEFKVWCNNRAADGCWGMRTAILCINIVGDVNKIPFWKREKIWRKKYEEDVVRDIVLPINRKMIEVYGVGDPIFKEEA
;
A
#
# COMPACT_ATOMS: atom_id res chain seq x y z
N MET A 1 4.94 -4.88 -4.76
CA MET A 1 3.81 -4.29 -5.50
C MET A 1 4.25 -3.07 -6.31
N THR A 2 3.65 -2.82 -7.47
CA THR A 2 3.86 -1.60 -8.27
C THR A 2 3.30 -0.35 -7.57
N PHE A 3 3.70 0.84 -7.98
CA PHE A 3 3.14 2.07 -7.42
C PHE A 3 1.64 2.20 -7.72
N LYS A 4 1.18 1.68 -8.87
CA LYS A 4 -0.24 1.67 -9.23
C LYS A 4 -1.04 0.78 -8.28
N GLU A 5 -0.56 -0.43 -8.02
CA GLU A 5 -1.16 -1.36 -7.05
C GLU A 5 -1.21 -0.74 -5.66
N PHE A 6 -0.12 -0.10 -5.22
CA PHE A 6 -0.10 0.56 -3.91
C PHE A 6 -1.17 1.66 -3.78
N LYS A 7 -1.38 2.48 -4.81
CA LYS A 7 -2.46 3.47 -4.80
C LYS A 7 -3.84 2.84 -4.72
N VAL A 8 -4.07 1.75 -5.44
CA VAL A 8 -5.35 1.02 -5.38
C VAL A 8 -5.55 0.43 -3.99
N TRP A 9 -4.51 -0.18 -3.40
CA TRP A 9 -4.54 -0.69 -2.04
C TRP A 9 -4.86 0.41 -1.02
N CYS A 10 -4.24 1.60 -1.14
CA CYS A 10 -4.55 2.75 -0.29
C CYS A 10 -6.01 3.20 -0.42
N ASN A 11 -6.56 3.23 -1.65
CA ASN A 11 -7.95 3.60 -1.88
C ASN A 11 -8.92 2.59 -1.28
N ASN A 12 -8.61 1.29 -1.37
CA ASN A 12 -9.39 0.24 -0.72
C ASN A 12 -9.39 0.45 0.80
N ARG A 13 -8.22 0.68 1.41
CA ARG A 13 -8.12 0.94 2.86
C ARG A 13 -8.82 2.22 3.32
N ALA A 14 -8.82 3.25 2.48
CA ALA A 14 -9.60 4.47 2.75
C ALA A 14 -11.12 4.20 2.73
N ALA A 15 -11.58 3.27 1.89
CA ALA A 15 -12.98 2.90 1.77
C ALA A 15 -13.44 1.92 2.85
N ASP A 16 -12.62 0.92 3.20
CA ASP A 16 -12.97 -0.13 4.18
C ASP A 16 -12.56 0.21 5.63
N GLY A 17 -11.70 1.20 5.83
CA GLY A 17 -11.25 1.63 7.15
C GLY A 17 -10.31 0.66 7.87
N CYS A 18 -9.76 -0.35 7.19
CA CYS A 18 -8.92 -1.41 7.79
C CYS A 18 -7.47 -0.96 8.11
N TRP A 19 -7.26 0.32 8.40
CA TRP A 19 -5.97 0.89 8.80
C TRP A 19 -6.14 1.99 9.86
N GLY A 20 -5.09 2.23 10.65
CA GLY A 20 -5.08 3.32 11.62
C GLY A 20 -4.75 4.68 10.99
N MET A 21 -5.09 5.77 11.69
CA MET A 21 -4.84 7.14 11.24
C MET A 21 -3.38 7.41 10.86
N ARG A 22 -2.42 6.92 11.66
CA ARG A 22 -0.99 7.11 11.40
C ARG A 22 -0.56 6.46 10.09
N THR A 23 -1.02 5.23 9.84
CA THR A 23 -0.78 4.51 8.58
C THR A 23 -1.40 5.26 7.40
N ALA A 24 -2.63 5.74 7.54
CA ALA A 24 -3.29 6.51 6.49
C ALA A 24 -2.49 7.77 6.13
N ILE A 25 -2.04 8.55 7.12
CA ILE A 25 -1.21 9.75 6.90
C ILE A 25 0.10 9.40 6.20
N LEU A 26 0.79 8.35 6.65
CA LEU A 26 2.05 7.90 6.06
C LEU A 26 1.87 7.51 4.58
N CYS A 27 0.86 6.68 4.28
CA CYS A 27 0.56 6.26 2.92
C CYS A 27 0.19 7.44 2.02
N ILE A 28 -0.62 8.40 2.51
CA ILE A 28 -0.97 9.63 1.79
C ILE A 28 0.29 10.44 1.45
N ASN A 29 1.19 10.63 2.42
CA ASN A 29 2.44 11.36 2.20
C ASN A 29 3.33 10.68 1.15
N ILE A 30 3.49 9.36 1.22
CA ILE A 30 4.27 8.59 0.24
C ILE A 30 3.66 8.72 -1.16
N VAL A 31 2.34 8.55 -1.30
CA VAL A 31 1.64 8.73 -2.58
C VAL A 31 1.83 10.15 -3.10
N GLY A 32 1.72 11.16 -2.23
CA GLY A 32 1.95 12.56 -2.56
C GLY A 32 3.38 12.81 -3.07
N ASP A 33 4.39 12.31 -2.38
CA ASP A 33 5.79 12.48 -2.76
C ASP A 33 6.13 11.78 -4.08
N VAL A 34 5.61 10.58 -4.32
CA VAL A 34 5.81 9.89 -5.59
C VAL A 34 5.06 10.59 -6.72
N ASN A 35 3.88 11.16 -6.47
CA ASN A 35 3.13 11.89 -7.49
C ASN A 35 3.78 13.21 -7.92
N LYS A 36 4.60 13.85 -7.08
CA LYS A 36 5.40 15.04 -7.44
C LYS A 36 6.49 14.73 -8.49
N ILE A 37 6.86 13.47 -8.67
CA ILE A 37 7.90 13.03 -9.62
C ILE A 37 7.27 12.87 -11.02
N PRO A 38 8.02 13.15 -12.12
CA PRO A 38 7.55 12.89 -13.47
C PRO A 38 7.09 11.45 -13.67
N PHE A 39 5.96 11.26 -14.38
CA PHE A 39 5.27 9.97 -14.49
C PHE A 39 6.21 8.79 -14.81
N TRP A 40 7.08 8.95 -15.80
CA TRP A 40 8.01 7.91 -16.26
C TRP A 40 9.09 7.53 -15.24
N LYS A 41 9.31 8.33 -14.19
CA LYS A 41 10.26 8.06 -13.11
C LYS A 41 9.61 7.52 -11.84
N ARG A 42 8.28 7.60 -11.71
CA ARG A 42 7.55 7.28 -10.47
C ARG A 42 7.79 5.86 -10.01
N GLU A 43 7.65 4.90 -10.92
CA GLU A 43 7.84 3.48 -10.59
C GLU A 43 9.27 3.22 -10.10
N LYS A 44 10.28 3.76 -10.79
CA LYS A 44 11.69 3.60 -10.38
C LYS A 44 11.94 4.15 -8.96
N ILE A 45 11.38 5.31 -8.62
CA ILE A 45 11.55 5.90 -7.29
C ILE A 45 10.76 5.13 -6.22
N TRP A 46 9.53 4.72 -6.55
CA TRP A 46 8.71 3.85 -5.70
C TRP A 46 9.47 2.58 -5.30
N ARG A 47 9.96 1.84 -6.30
CA ARG A 47 10.73 0.59 -6.11
C ARG A 47 11.97 0.83 -5.25
N LYS A 48 12.74 1.88 -5.54
CA LYS A 48 14.02 2.15 -4.86
C LYS A 48 13.87 2.64 -3.42
N LYS A 49 12.85 3.43 -3.12
CA LYS A 49 12.79 4.20 -1.87
C LYS A 49 11.73 3.71 -0.88
N TYR A 50 10.67 3.07 -1.37
CA TYR A 50 9.49 2.83 -0.54
C TYR A 50 8.97 1.40 -0.59
N GLU A 51 9.03 0.73 -1.74
CA GLU A 51 8.29 -0.52 -1.95
C GLU A 51 8.58 -1.57 -0.87
N GLU A 52 9.85 -1.88 -0.65
CA GLU A 52 10.24 -2.98 0.25
C GLU A 52 9.70 -2.77 1.67
N ASP A 53 9.98 -1.60 2.25
CA ASP A 53 9.56 -1.26 3.61
C ASP A 53 8.03 -1.13 3.70
N VAL A 54 7.38 -0.48 2.73
CA VAL A 54 5.92 -0.31 2.75
C VAL A 54 5.22 -1.66 2.61
N VAL A 55 5.70 -2.54 1.72
CA VAL A 55 5.10 -3.86 1.54
C VAL A 55 5.29 -4.70 2.80
N ARG A 56 6.52 -4.76 3.33
CA ARG A 56 6.87 -5.58 4.49
C ARG A 56 6.19 -5.10 5.77
N ASP A 57 6.23 -3.80 6.05
CA ASP A 57 5.90 -3.27 7.38
C ASP A 57 4.46 -2.72 7.46
N ILE A 58 3.80 -2.50 6.32
CA ILE A 58 2.44 -1.93 6.27
C ILE A 58 1.46 -2.86 5.58
N VAL A 59 1.71 -3.16 4.30
CA VAL A 59 0.72 -3.86 3.46
C VAL A 59 0.52 -5.29 3.95
N LEU A 60 1.60 -6.05 4.15
CA LEU A 60 1.53 -7.43 4.60
C LEU A 60 0.86 -7.59 5.97
N PRO A 61 1.27 -6.86 7.03
CA PRO A 61 0.64 -6.99 8.34
C PRO A 61 -0.86 -6.65 8.33
N ILE A 62 -1.25 -5.61 7.60
CA ILE A 62 -2.66 -5.20 7.50
C ILE A 62 -3.47 -6.27 6.75
N ASN A 63 -2.97 -6.75 5.61
CA ASN A 63 -3.67 -7.77 4.85
C ASN A 63 -3.82 -9.07 5.65
N ARG A 64 -2.78 -9.51 6.39
CA ARG A 64 -2.88 -10.66 7.28
C ARG A 64 -3.92 -10.45 8.37
N LYS A 65 -3.98 -9.25 8.96
CA LYS A 65 -4.99 -8.93 9.97
C LYS A 65 -6.40 -8.94 9.39
N MET A 66 -6.58 -8.47 8.16
CA MET A 66 -7.87 -8.55 7.47
C MET A 66 -8.32 -10.00 7.27
N ILE A 67 -7.40 -10.88 6.85
CA ILE A 67 -7.68 -12.32 6.71
C ILE A 67 -8.06 -12.93 8.07
N GLU A 68 -7.31 -12.62 9.13
CA GLU A 68 -7.58 -13.11 10.49
C GLU A 68 -8.97 -12.70 10.99
N VAL A 69 -9.38 -11.45 10.76
CA VAL A 69 -10.63 -10.89 11.32
C VAL A 69 -11.84 -11.15 10.44
N TYR A 70 -11.69 -11.06 9.12
CA TYR A 70 -12.79 -11.08 8.16
C TYR A 70 -12.79 -12.32 7.23
N GLY A 71 -11.75 -13.15 7.28
CA GLY A 71 -11.59 -14.31 6.39
C GLY A 71 -11.28 -13.94 4.94
N VAL A 72 -11.09 -12.66 4.63
CA VAL A 72 -10.81 -12.14 3.29
C VAL A 72 -9.69 -11.11 3.33
N GLY A 73 -8.76 -11.20 2.38
CA GLY A 73 -7.66 -10.24 2.21
C GLY A 73 -8.01 -9.15 1.19
N ASP A 74 -7.03 -8.30 0.90
CA ASP A 74 -7.18 -7.30 -0.15
C ASP A 74 -7.27 -7.96 -1.55
N PRO A 75 -8.23 -7.57 -2.41
CA PRO A 75 -8.49 -8.25 -3.68
C PRO A 75 -7.37 -8.13 -4.72
N ILE A 76 -6.46 -7.17 -4.58
CA ILE A 76 -5.30 -7.02 -5.48
C ILE A 76 -4.02 -7.59 -4.89
N PHE A 77 -4.02 -7.99 -3.61
CA PHE A 77 -2.89 -8.60 -2.96
C PHE A 77 -3.07 -10.12 -2.90
N LYS A 78 -2.34 -10.84 -3.73
CA LYS A 78 -2.18 -12.30 -3.62
C LYS A 78 -0.91 -12.54 -2.83
N GLU A 79 -1.02 -13.10 -1.63
CA GLU A 79 0.15 -13.65 -0.94
C GLU A 79 0.68 -14.77 -1.84
N GLU A 80 1.88 -14.59 -2.42
CA GLU A 80 2.54 -15.68 -3.14
C GLU A 80 2.87 -16.75 -2.09
N ALA A 81 2.36 -17.97 -2.34
CA ALA A 81 2.49 -19.14 -1.48
C ALA A 81 3.93 -19.64 -1.39
#